data_AF-A0A914SAG0-F1
#
_entry.id   AF-A0A914SAG0-F1
#
_cell.length_a   1.000
_cell.length_b   1.000
_cell.length_c   1.000
_cell.angle_alpha   90.00
_cell.angle_beta   90.00
_cell.angle_gamma   90.00
#
_symmetry.space_group_name_H-M   'P 1'
#
loop_
_entity.id
_entity.type
_entity.pdbx_description
1 polymer ?
#
loop_
_entity_poly.entity_id
_entity_poly.type
_entity_poly.pdbx_seq_one_letter_code
_entity_poly.pdbx_strand_id
1 'polypeptide(L)'
;RLNNLVCVNFSDCLCRAQGCLNIVQELVDAKSPIQELLLGGNEIDADTMRKISQLSIQLPSLKKLALGCNNLGSKYVTIKNQFKNEIIDFGEESDDQGSLSESEG
;
A
#
# COMPACT_ATOMS: atom_id res chain seq x y z
N ARG A 1 -2.89 -7.34 21.10
CA ARG A 1 -2.15 -7.97 19.99
C ARG A 1 -3.09 -8.97 19.30
N LEU A 2 -3.35 -8.81 18.00
CA LEU A 2 -4.33 -9.62 17.26
C LEU A 2 -3.65 -10.85 16.65
N ASN A 3 -3.39 -11.87 17.46
CA ASN A 3 -2.51 -12.99 17.08
C ASN A 3 -3.06 -13.90 15.96
N ASN A 4 -4.35 -13.81 15.68
CA ASN A 4 -5.02 -14.58 14.64
C ASN A 4 -5.38 -13.73 13.41
N LEU A 5 -4.97 -12.45 13.39
CA LEU A 5 -5.23 -11.57 12.25
C LEU A 5 -4.30 -11.94 11.11
N VAL A 6 -4.88 -12.46 10.03
CA VAL A 6 -4.13 -12.91 8.84
C VAL A 6 -4.27 -11.97 7.65
N CYS A 7 -5.33 -11.15 7.63
CA CYS A 7 -5.62 -10.21 6.56
C CYS A 7 -6.00 -8.86 7.17
N VAL A 8 -5.40 -7.80 6.65
CA VAL A 8 -5.78 -6.41 6.93
C VAL A 8 -6.22 -5.80 5.61
N ASN A 9 -7.49 -5.43 5.52
CA ASN A 9 -8.07 -4.85 4.32
C ASN A 9 -8.61 -3.45 4.63
N PHE A 10 -7.95 -2.45 4.05
CA PHE A 10 -8.38 -1.05 4.05
C PHE A 10 -8.53 -0.53 2.62
N SER A 11 -8.86 -1.40 1.65
CA SER A 11 -9.18 -0.93 0.30
C SER A 11 -10.40 -0.01 0.30
N ASP A 12 -10.38 1.04 -0.53
CA ASP A 12 -11.46 2.03 -0.67
C ASP A 12 -11.91 2.66 0.66
N CYS A 13 -10.98 2.81 1.61
CA CYS A 13 -11.25 3.37 2.94
C CYS A 13 -10.87 4.85 3.08
N LEU A 14 -10.40 5.50 2.01
CA LEU A 14 -9.93 6.90 2.02
C LEU A 14 -8.93 7.20 3.16
N CYS A 15 -8.05 6.23 3.46
CA CYS A 15 -7.03 6.39 4.49
C CYS A 15 -5.96 7.44 4.08
N ARG A 16 -5.87 7.75 2.78
CA ARG A 16 -4.88 8.65 2.19
C ARG A 16 -3.44 8.18 2.42
N ALA A 17 -2.50 8.84 1.77
CA ALA A 17 -1.08 8.54 1.86
C ALA A 17 -0.58 8.36 3.32
N GLN A 18 -0.83 9.35 4.18
CA GLN A 18 -0.33 9.30 5.56
C GLN A 18 -1.02 8.23 6.42
N GLY A 19 -2.33 8.00 6.26
CA GLY A 19 -3.04 6.97 7.01
C GLY A 19 -2.57 5.56 6.65
N CYS A 20 -2.42 5.28 5.35
CA CYS A 20 -1.87 4.00 4.89
C CYS A 20 -0.44 3.77 5.38
N LEU A 21 0.41 4.81 5.35
CA LEU A 21 1.78 4.72 5.86
C LEU A 21 1.80 4.41 7.37
N ASN A 22 0.95 5.07 8.16
CA ASN A 22 0.84 4.81 9.60
C ASN A 22 0.38 3.38 9.89
N ILE A 23 -0.62 2.87 9.16
CA ILE A 23 -1.09 1.49 9.29
C ILE A 23 0.06 0.50 9.06
N VAL A 24 0.83 0.69 7.98
CA VAL A 24 1.96 -0.18 7.65
C VAL A 24 3.04 -0.12 8.73
N GLN A 25 3.38 1.08 9.21
CA GLN A 25 4.38 1.27 10.25
C GLN A 25 4.00 0.55 11.54
N GLU A 26 2.76 0.69 12.01
CA GLU A 26 2.28 0.02 13.22
C GLU A 26 2.28 -1.52 13.07
N LEU A 27 1.94 -2.05 11.89
CA LEU A 27 1.99 -3.48 11.63
C LEU A 27 3.44 -4.01 11.68
N VAL A 28 4.39 -3.26 11.14
CA VAL A 28 5.84 -3.58 11.17
C VAL A 28 6.35 -3.53 12.61
N ASP A 29 6.06 -2.46 13.36
CA ASP A 29 6.52 -2.26 14.74
C ASP A 29 5.96 -3.34 15.67
N ALA A 30 4.69 -3.74 15.47
CA ALA A 30 4.06 -4.82 16.20
C ALA A 30 4.58 -6.23 15.81
N LYS A 31 5.37 -6.34 14.74
CA LYS A 31 5.76 -7.60 14.07
C LYS A 31 4.54 -8.47 13.78
N SER A 32 3.52 -7.87 13.18
CA SER A 32 2.24 -8.51 12.94
C SER A 32 2.40 -9.73 12.02
N PRO A 33 1.78 -10.89 12.33
CA PRO A 33 1.89 -12.10 11.52
C PRO A 33 0.93 -12.09 10.32
N ILE A 34 0.53 -10.91 9.84
CA ILE A 34 -0.41 -10.80 8.72
C ILE A 34 0.22 -11.35 7.44
N GLN A 35 -0.62 -11.97 6.63
CA GLN A 35 -0.26 -12.57 5.35
C GLN A 35 -0.73 -11.71 4.18
N GLU A 36 -1.79 -10.93 4.36
CA GLU A 36 -2.35 -10.07 3.33
C GLU A 36 -2.57 -8.66 3.85
N LEU A 37 -2.10 -7.67 3.08
CA LEU A 37 -2.34 -6.25 3.32
C LEU A 37 -2.92 -5.62 2.05
N LEU A 38 -4.17 -5.15 2.11
CA LEU A 38 -4.89 -4.60 0.98
C LEU A 38 -5.13 -3.10 1.23
N LEU A 39 -4.55 -2.26 0.38
CA LEU A 39 -4.52 -0.80 0.50
C LEU A 39 -4.89 -0.11 -0.83
N GLY A 40 -5.64 -0.79 -1.71
CA GLY A 40 -6.06 -0.20 -2.98
C GLY A 40 -7.06 0.94 -2.80
N GLY A 41 -7.16 1.88 -3.74
CA GLY A 41 -8.23 2.90 -3.68
C GLY A 41 -8.08 3.91 -2.54
N ASN A 42 -6.86 4.26 -2.13
CA ASN A 42 -6.62 5.12 -0.98
C ASN A 42 -5.93 6.44 -1.34
N GLU A 43 -5.92 6.87 -2.60
CA GLU A 43 -5.25 8.12 -3.04
C GLU A 43 -3.76 8.17 -2.63
N ILE A 44 -3.08 7.02 -2.62
CA ILE A 44 -1.67 6.93 -2.25
C ILE A 44 -0.80 7.44 -3.41
N ASP A 45 0.03 8.45 -3.15
CA ASP A 45 0.99 8.95 -4.13
C ASP A 45 2.19 7.99 -4.33
N ALA A 46 2.90 8.21 -5.43
CA ALA A 46 4.09 7.43 -5.82
C ALA A 46 5.21 7.39 -4.77
N ASP A 47 5.46 8.47 -4.03
CA ASP A 47 6.54 8.53 -3.04
C ASP A 47 6.17 7.76 -1.77
N THR A 48 4.92 7.90 -1.32
CA THR A 48 4.36 7.14 -0.21
C THR A 48 4.26 5.67 -0.55
N MET A 49 3.85 5.32 -1.77
CA MET A 49 3.79 3.93 -2.20
C MET A 49 5.16 3.27 -2.17
N ARG A 50 6.22 3.96 -2.59
CA ARG A 50 7.61 3.50 -2.44
C ARG A 50 7.95 3.14 -0.99
N LYS A 51 7.59 4.01 -0.04
CA LYS A 51 7.83 3.80 1.40
C LYS A 51 7.05 2.60 1.91
N ILE A 52 5.76 2.49 1.57
CA ILE A 52 4.92 1.36 1.96
C ILE A 52 5.51 0.05 1.43
N SER A 53 5.89 -0.01 0.16
CA SER A 53 6.52 -1.18 -0.45
C SER A 53 7.83 -1.57 0.26
N GLN A 54 8.66 -0.60 0.64
CA GLN A 54 9.92 -0.84 1.37
C GLN A 54 9.71 -1.27 2.82
N LEU A 55 8.70 -0.75 3.51
CA LEU A 55 8.39 -1.12 4.89
C LEU A 55 7.76 -2.52 4.95
N SER A 56 6.88 -2.83 4.00
CA SER A 56 6.10 -4.08 4.02
C SER A 56 6.95 -5.34 3.90
N ILE A 57 8.16 -5.27 3.33
CA ILE A 57 9.09 -6.43 3.29
C ILE A 57 9.59 -6.84 4.69
N GLN A 58 9.44 -5.97 5.70
CA GLN A 58 9.82 -6.26 7.09
C GLN A 58 8.75 -7.08 7.83
N LEU A 59 7.55 -7.22 7.24
CA LEU A 59 6.49 -8.07 7.80
C LEU A 59 6.84 -9.55 7.57
N PRO A 60 7.03 -10.34 8.63
CA PRO A 60 7.68 -11.66 8.55
C PRO A 60 6.84 -12.73 7.83
N SER A 61 5.53 -12.51 7.68
CA SER A 61 4.60 -13.49 7.13
C SER A 61 3.83 -12.97 5.91
N LEU A 62 4.14 -11.77 5.44
CA LEU A 62 3.42 -11.13 4.34
C LEU A 62 3.65 -11.90 3.04
N LYS A 63 2.55 -12.27 2.39
CA LYS A 63 2.51 -12.98 1.10
C LYS A 63 1.88 -12.15 0.00
N LYS A 64 1.04 -11.16 0.37
CA LYS A 64 0.39 -10.27 -0.58
C LYS A 64 0.29 -8.85 -0.03
N LEU A 65 0.70 -7.89 -0.84
CA LEU A 65 0.46 -6.46 -0.68
C LEU A 65 -0.26 -5.95 -1.93
N ALA A 66 -1.53 -5.54 -1.80
CA ALA A 66 -2.30 -4.98 -2.91
C ALA A 66 -2.38 -3.45 -2.79
N LEU A 67 -1.97 -2.77 -3.86
CA LEU A 67 -1.80 -1.32 -3.95
C LEU A 67 -2.45 -0.73 -5.22
N GLY A 68 -3.27 -1.51 -5.95
CA GLY A 68 -3.99 -1.04 -7.14
C GLY A 68 -4.93 0.14 -6.88
N CYS A 69 -5.42 0.76 -7.94
CA CYS A 69 -6.33 1.91 -7.88
C CYS A 69 -5.83 3.07 -6.98
N ASN A 70 -4.54 3.40 -7.05
CA ASN A 70 -3.92 4.51 -6.29
C ASN A 70 -3.27 5.51 -7.26
N ASN A 71 -2.84 6.68 -6.77
CA ASN A 71 -2.38 7.75 -7.63
C ASN A 71 -0.88 7.70 -7.95
N LEU A 72 -0.51 6.82 -8.89
CA LEU A 72 0.86 6.71 -9.38
C LEU A 72 1.11 7.60 -10.61
N GLY A 73 0.08 7.86 -11.40
CA GLY A 73 0.17 8.66 -12.63
C GLY A 73 1.31 8.19 -13.53
N SER A 74 2.07 9.12 -14.09
CA SER A 74 3.19 8.81 -14.99
C SER A 74 4.35 8.03 -14.33
N LYS A 75 4.35 7.87 -12.99
CA LYS A 75 5.36 7.11 -12.25
C LYS A 75 5.02 5.61 -12.13
N TYR A 76 3.83 5.17 -12.57
CA TYR A 76 3.38 3.78 -12.48
C TYR A 76 4.44 2.78 -12.98
N VAL A 77 4.86 2.93 -14.25
CA VAL A 77 5.81 2.03 -14.89
C VAL A 77 7.15 2.00 -14.15
N THR A 78 7.62 3.15 -13.68
CA THR A 78 8.89 3.26 -12.95
C THR A 78 8.82 2.52 -11.61
N ILE A 79 7.74 2.71 -10.83
CA ILE A 79 7.58 2.06 -9.52
C ILE A 79 7.38 0.56 -9.67
N LYS A 80 6.54 0.11 -10.59
CA LYS A 80 6.32 -1.32 -10.84
C LYS A 80 7.62 -2.02 -11.23
N ASN A 81 8.46 -1.37 -12.04
CA ASN A 81 9.79 -1.91 -12.40
C ASN A 81 10.79 -1.88 -11.25
N GLN A 82 10.67 -0.92 -10.32
CA GLN A 82 11.53 -0.84 -9.13
C GLN A 82 11.26 -2.01 -8.16
N PHE A 83 10.02 -2.45 -8.03
CA PHE A 83 9.60 -3.49 -7.10
C PHE A 83 9.12 -4.76 -7.81
N LYS A 84 9.94 -5.34 -8.69
CA LYS A 84 9.66 -6.65 -9.30
C LYS A 84 9.69 -7.76 -8.24
N ASN A 85 8.57 -7.93 -7.53
CA ASN A 85 8.35 -8.88 -6.46
C ASN A 85 6.96 -9.50 -6.63
N GLU A 86 6.83 -10.81 -6.48
CA GLU A 86 5.57 -11.55 -6.55
C GLU A 86 4.58 -11.18 -5.42
N ILE A 87 5.08 -10.61 -4.31
CA ILE A 87 4.26 -10.21 -3.17
C ILE A 87 3.46 -8.93 -3.46
N ILE A 88 3.99 -8.01 -4.28
CA ILE A 88 3.42 -6.67 -4.45
C ILE A 88 2.63 -6.58 -5.75
N ASP A 89 1.34 -6.30 -5.61
CA ASP A 89 0.40 -6.07 -6.69
C ASP A 89 0.06 -4.58 -6.79
N PHE A 90 0.54 -3.93 -7.84
CA PHE A 90 0.29 -2.51 -8.13
C PHE A 90 -0.99 -2.28 -8.95
N GLY A 91 -1.76 -3.33 -9.27
CA GLY A 91 -2.86 -3.24 -10.24
C GLY A 91 -2.37 -3.00 -11.67
N GLU A 92 -3.22 -2.42 -12.50
CA GLU A 92 -2.96 -2.04 -13.89
C GLU A 92 -2.78 -0.51 -14.03
N GLU A 93 -2.08 -0.07 -15.08
CA GLU A 93 -1.88 1.37 -15.34
C GLU A 93 -3.18 2.10 -15.68
N SER A 94 -4.12 1.37 -16.31
CA SER A 94 -5.46 1.85 -16.65
C SER A 94 -6.43 1.88 -15.48
N ASP A 95 -6.05 1.34 -14.32
CA ASP A 95 -6.88 1.40 -13.13
C ASP A 95 -7.07 2.86 -12.71
N ASP A 96 -8.25 3.18 -12.17
CA ASP A 96 -8.57 4.50 -11.65
C ASP A 96 -7.47 4.94 -10.68
N GLN A 97 -6.68 5.92 -11.10
CA GLN A 97 -5.57 6.43 -10.32
C GLN A 97 -6.05 7.28 -9.14
N GLY A 98 -7.35 7.54 -9.02
CA GLY A 98 -7.90 8.47 -8.04
C GLY A 98 -7.41 9.90 -8.25
N SER A 99 -8.05 10.84 -7.58
CA SER A 99 -7.60 12.24 -7.52
C SER A 99 -6.90 12.48 -6.20
N LEU A 100 -5.73 13.11 -6.21
CA LEU A 100 -5.23 13.70 -4.96
C LEU A 100 -6.20 14.82 -4.59
N SER A 101 -6.76 14.78 -3.38
CA SER A 101 -7.45 15.95 -2.86
C SER A 101 -6.48 17.12 -2.88
N GLU A 102 -6.86 18.24 -3.49
CA GLU A 102 -6.14 19.49 -3.34
C GLU A 102 -5.98 19.76 -1.84
N SER A 103 -4.73 19.87 -1.39
CA SER A 103 -4.44 20.38 -0.05
C SER A 103 -5.04 21.77 0.05
N GLU A 104 -6.16 21.90 0.78
CA GLU A 104 -6.65 23.20 1.21
C GLU A 104 -5.63 23.82 2.17
N GLY A 105 -4.93 24.87 1.72
CA GLY A 105 -4.23 25.86 2.56
C GLY A 105 -2.77 25.59 2.89
#